data_AF-A0A563DLS8-F1
#
_entry.id   AF-A0A563DLS8-F1
#
_cell.length_a   1.000
_cell.length_b   1.000
_cell.length_c   1.000
_cell.angle_alpha   90.00
_cell.angle_beta   90.00
_cell.angle_gamma   90.00
#
_symmetry.space_group_name_H-M   'P 1'
#
loop_
_entity.id
_entity.type
_entity.pdbx_description
1 polymer ?
#
loop_
_entity_poly.entity_id
_entity_poly.type
_entity_poly.pdbx_seq_one_letter_code
_entity_poly.pdbx_strand_id
1 'polypeptide(L)'
;MNAKFYIFLLIVSVGNSLFAQNQEDFIKFYKSPHTGNTEDQFPEIKPILLRANENNNIAKDQFGNSMVIDTNGDGEISYSEALAVYELDFSDVEEYDARQSVIFMTYETTEGLQYFKNLKKFVCDVNFALYAVDVSRLESIEELSVSGGYKLYNNVVFGYHPYLKKIDISGNKFSDLGRITSENIPNLESLIFSDNIKLKNFEIKDFKNLK
;
A
#
# COMPACT_ATOMS: atom_id res chain seq x y z
N MET A 1 -13.53 -36.37 -35.39
CA MET A 1 -13.21 -36.56 -33.96
C MET A 1 -11.73 -36.22 -33.80
N ASN A 2 -11.43 -34.96 -33.46
CA ASN A 2 -10.07 -34.39 -33.51
C ASN A 2 -9.40 -34.51 -32.14
N ALA A 3 -8.34 -35.31 -32.04
CA ALA A 3 -7.43 -35.31 -30.91
C ALA A 3 -6.34 -34.26 -31.17
N LYS A 4 -6.41 -33.11 -30.48
CA LYS A 4 -5.31 -32.13 -30.42
C LYS A 4 -4.35 -32.58 -29.32
N PHE A 5 -3.15 -32.99 -29.71
CA PHE A 5 -2.00 -33.18 -28.83
C PHE A 5 -1.52 -31.81 -28.33
N TYR A 6 -1.46 -31.64 -27.00
CA TYR A 6 -0.77 -30.52 -26.37
C TYR A 6 0.73 -30.82 -26.30
N ILE A 7 1.55 -30.03 -26.99
CA ILE A 7 3.01 -30.06 -26.85
C ILE A 7 3.37 -29.12 -25.69
N PHE A 8 3.85 -29.69 -24.59
CA PHE A 8 4.60 -28.98 -23.56
C PHE A 8 6.01 -28.73 -24.10
N LEU A 9 6.38 -27.48 -24.36
CA LEU A 9 7.76 -27.10 -24.63
C LEU A 9 8.42 -26.63 -23.34
N LEU A 10 9.35 -27.45 -22.86
CA LEU A 10 10.25 -27.18 -21.74
C LEU A 10 11.51 -26.54 -22.33
N ILE A 11 11.79 -25.28 -22.00
CA ILE A 11 13.12 -24.69 -22.26
C ILE A 11 13.63 -24.10 -20.95
N VAL A 12 14.62 -24.79 -20.38
CA VAL A 12 15.58 -24.24 -19.44
C VAL A 12 16.86 -24.01 -20.23
N SER A 13 17.46 -22.81 -20.09
CA SER A 13 18.91 -22.57 -19.92
C SER A 13 19.50 -21.42 -20.77
N VAL A 14 20.03 -20.43 -20.02
CA VAL A 14 21.10 -19.43 -20.27
C VAL A 14 21.00 -18.40 -21.41
N GLY A 15 21.15 -17.12 -21.02
CA GLY A 15 21.95 -16.15 -21.79
C GLY A 15 21.19 -14.92 -22.27
N ASN A 16 21.53 -13.78 -21.69
CA ASN A 16 20.98 -12.44 -21.92
C ASN A 16 20.74 -12.00 -23.38
N SER A 17 19.75 -11.10 -23.46
CA SER A 17 19.52 -10.02 -24.45
C SER A 17 18.49 -10.30 -25.55
N LEU A 18 17.69 -9.26 -25.79
CA LEU A 18 16.71 -9.08 -26.88
C LEU A 18 15.31 -9.66 -26.68
N PHE A 19 14.66 -9.28 -25.58
CA PHE A 19 13.26 -8.84 -25.67
C PHE A 19 13.15 -7.50 -24.96
N ALA A 20 13.16 -6.44 -25.76
CA ALA A 20 12.65 -5.15 -25.33
C ALA A 20 11.28 -5.38 -24.70
N GLN A 21 11.14 -5.04 -23.42
CA GLN A 21 9.86 -4.94 -22.75
C GLN A 21 9.06 -3.82 -23.44
N ASN A 22 8.39 -4.15 -24.54
CA ASN A 22 7.22 -3.38 -25.00
C ASN A 22 6.03 -3.78 -24.13
N GLN A 23 6.19 -3.69 -22.81
CA GLN A 23 5.19 -4.07 -21.83
C GLN A 23 4.91 -2.82 -21.01
N GLU A 24 4.11 -1.93 -21.61
CA GLU A 24 3.52 -0.70 -21.03
C GLU A 24 4.35 -0.07 -19.90
N ASP A 25 5.05 1.03 -20.18
CA ASP A 25 5.87 1.80 -19.22
C ASP A 25 5.10 2.36 -18.01
N PHE A 26 3.80 2.06 -17.92
CA PHE A 26 2.86 2.51 -16.92
C PHE A 26 2.50 1.42 -15.92
N ILE A 27 2.34 1.83 -14.67
CA ILE A 27 1.91 0.98 -13.59
C ILE A 27 0.39 0.76 -13.68
N LYS A 28 -0.03 -0.50 -13.66
CA LYS A 28 -1.45 -0.85 -13.61
C LYS A 28 -1.95 -0.77 -12.18
N PHE A 29 -2.93 0.09 -11.97
CA PHE A 29 -3.75 0.15 -10.76
C PHE A 29 -5.12 -0.44 -11.06
N TYR A 30 -5.59 -1.34 -10.20
CA TYR A 30 -6.84 -2.05 -10.42
C TYR A 30 -7.97 -1.50 -9.54
N LYS A 31 -9.18 -1.54 -10.09
CA LYS A 31 -10.43 -1.25 -9.37
C LYS A 31 -10.78 -2.40 -8.44
N SER A 32 -11.35 -2.11 -7.28
CA SER A 32 -11.96 -3.12 -6.41
C SER A 32 -13.15 -3.77 -7.15
N PRO A 33 -13.17 -5.09 -7.34
CA PRO A 33 -14.35 -5.79 -7.82
C PRO A 33 -15.26 -6.06 -6.61
N HIS A 34 -16.40 -5.38 -6.50
CA HIS A 34 -17.56 -6.08 -5.92
C HIS A 34 -18.92 -5.72 -6.49
N THR A 35 -19.78 -6.71 -6.29
CA THR A 35 -21.04 -7.06 -6.89
C THR A 35 -22.20 -6.20 -6.39
N GLY A 36 -23.02 -5.69 -7.31
CA GLY A 36 -24.38 -5.26 -7.03
C GLY A 36 -24.60 -3.75 -7.06
N ASN A 37 -25.29 -3.33 -8.12
CA ASN A 37 -26.03 -2.07 -8.27
C ASN A 37 -25.22 -0.76 -8.20
N THR A 38 -24.94 -0.24 -9.39
CA THR A 38 -24.93 1.18 -9.81
C THR A 38 -24.53 2.24 -8.76
N GLU A 39 -23.37 2.86 -9.02
CA GLU A 39 -22.91 4.21 -8.61
C GLU A 39 -21.92 4.41 -7.45
N ASP A 40 -21.44 3.37 -6.77
CA ASP A 40 -20.32 3.55 -5.81
C ASP A 40 -18.99 3.05 -6.41
N GLN A 41 -18.38 3.89 -7.26
CA GLN A 41 -16.99 3.68 -7.69
C GLN A 41 -16.07 3.92 -6.49
N PHE A 42 -15.58 2.84 -5.86
CA PHE A 42 -14.54 2.99 -4.85
C PHE A 42 -13.33 3.69 -5.45
N PRO A 43 -12.78 4.74 -4.81
CA PRO A 43 -11.59 5.41 -5.29
C PRO A 43 -10.47 4.39 -5.51
N GLU A 44 -10.07 4.28 -6.76
CA GLU A 44 -8.76 3.78 -7.14
C GLU A 44 -7.70 4.62 -6.42
N ILE A 45 -6.58 4.01 -6.04
CA ILE A 45 -5.46 4.77 -5.46
C ILE A 45 -4.85 5.72 -6.50
N LYS A 46 -4.97 5.41 -7.80
CA LYS A 46 -4.42 6.22 -8.89
C LYS A 46 -4.95 7.68 -8.92
N PRO A 47 -6.27 7.95 -8.89
CA PRO A 47 -6.81 9.29 -8.69
C PRO A 47 -6.22 10.05 -7.50
N ILE A 48 -5.88 9.37 -6.40
CA ILE A 48 -5.21 10.01 -5.26
C ILE A 48 -3.78 10.39 -5.64
N LEU A 49 -3.04 9.44 -6.23
CA LEU A 49 -1.66 9.66 -6.70
C LEU A 49 -1.57 10.80 -7.72
N LEU A 50 -2.52 10.91 -8.66
CA LEU A 50 -2.58 11.97 -9.67
C LEU A 50 -2.89 13.36 -9.09
N ARG A 51 -3.39 13.45 -7.86
CA ARG A 51 -3.65 14.73 -7.18
C ARG A 51 -2.42 15.27 -6.45
N ALA A 52 -1.39 14.45 -6.27
CA ALA A 52 -0.16 14.87 -5.64
C ALA A 52 0.40 16.11 -6.35
N ASN A 53 0.70 17.14 -5.58
CA ASN A 53 1.31 18.36 -6.08
C ASN A 53 2.14 19.04 -5.00
N GLU A 54 2.81 20.12 -5.37
CA GLU A 54 3.73 20.86 -4.49
C GLU A 54 3.07 21.52 -3.27
N ASN A 55 1.73 21.58 -3.22
CA ASN A 55 0.97 22.24 -2.15
C ASN A 55 0.24 21.26 -1.22
N ASN A 56 0.27 19.95 -1.48
CA ASN A 56 -0.31 18.93 -0.59
C ASN A 56 0.75 17.90 -0.16
N ASN A 57 0.44 17.10 0.85
CA ASN A 57 1.36 16.11 1.41
C ASN A 57 1.22 14.72 0.80
N ILE A 58 0.39 14.55 -0.25
CA ILE A 58 0.08 13.24 -0.83
C ILE A 58 1.33 12.47 -1.23
N ALA A 59 2.34 13.16 -1.80
CA ALA A 59 3.60 12.55 -2.19
C ALA A 59 4.77 13.46 -1.87
N LYS A 60 5.89 12.89 -1.40
CA LYS A 60 7.14 13.63 -1.18
C LYS A 60 8.34 12.96 -1.81
N ASP A 61 9.30 13.80 -2.20
CA ASP A 61 10.60 13.40 -2.72
C ASP A 61 11.57 12.96 -1.61
N GLN A 62 12.80 12.61 -2.00
CA GLN A 62 13.87 12.19 -1.08
C GLN A 62 14.27 13.25 -0.02
N PHE A 63 13.95 14.52 -0.25
CA PHE A 63 14.25 15.64 0.64
C PHE A 63 13.05 16.00 1.53
N GLY A 64 11.92 15.29 1.39
CA GLY A 64 10.69 15.56 2.12
C GLY A 64 9.87 16.72 1.55
N ASN A 65 10.16 17.17 0.33
CA ASN A 65 9.36 18.20 -0.34
C ASN A 65 8.16 17.55 -1.03
N SER A 66 6.99 18.19 -0.92
CA SER A 66 5.81 17.83 -1.70
C SER A 66 6.09 17.85 -3.19
N MET A 67 5.56 16.87 -3.93
CA MET A 67 5.86 16.71 -5.36
C MET A 67 4.63 16.30 -6.18
N VAL A 68 4.69 16.58 -7.48
CA VAL A 68 3.81 15.98 -8.49
C VAL A 68 4.35 14.60 -8.84
N ILE A 69 3.50 13.56 -8.82
CA ILE A 69 3.90 12.21 -9.26
C ILE A 69 3.83 12.10 -10.79
N ASP A 70 2.70 12.48 -11.39
CA ASP A 70 2.51 12.52 -12.86
C ASP A 70 3.23 13.75 -13.43
N THR A 71 4.53 13.62 -13.61
CA THR A 71 5.43 14.70 -14.04
C THR A 71 5.32 14.99 -15.53
N ASN A 72 4.88 14.01 -16.33
CA ASN A 72 4.72 14.17 -17.77
C ASN A 72 3.30 14.61 -18.17
N GLY A 73 2.33 14.55 -17.24
CA GLY A 73 0.96 15.02 -17.39
C GLY A 73 0.11 14.16 -18.30
N ASP A 74 0.46 12.88 -18.48
CA ASP A 74 -0.26 11.97 -19.36
C ASP A 74 -1.42 11.23 -18.66
N GLY A 75 -1.60 11.45 -17.36
CA GLY A 75 -2.64 10.84 -16.54
C GLY A 75 -2.35 9.38 -16.19
N GLU A 76 -1.16 8.87 -16.49
CA GLU A 76 -0.63 7.58 -16.05
C GLU A 76 0.51 7.78 -15.04
N ILE A 77 0.88 6.72 -14.32
CA ILE A 77 2.08 6.74 -13.47
C ILE A 77 3.08 5.77 -14.07
N SER A 78 4.21 6.27 -14.52
CA SER A 78 5.33 5.49 -15.01
C SER A 78 6.18 4.90 -13.87
N TYR A 79 7.02 3.91 -14.21
CA TYR A 79 8.01 3.38 -13.27
C TYR A 79 8.97 4.46 -12.75
N SER A 80 9.41 5.38 -13.61
CA SER A 80 10.31 6.48 -13.21
C SER A 80 9.66 7.43 -12.21
N GLU A 81 8.36 7.70 -12.39
CA GLU A 81 7.60 8.57 -11.49
C GLU A 81 7.40 7.92 -10.13
N ALA A 82 7.05 6.63 -10.09
CA ALA A 82 6.94 5.89 -8.84
C ALA A 82 8.28 5.77 -8.09
N LEU A 83 9.41 5.68 -8.81
CA LEU A 83 10.74 5.67 -8.20
C LEU A 83 11.16 7.00 -7.56
N ALA A 84 10.56 8.11 -7.97
CA ALA A 84 10.87 9.43 -7.41
C ALA A 84 10.23 9.66 -6.02
N VAL A 85 9.25 8.83 -5.63
CA VAL A 85 8.45 8.99 -4.42
C VAL A 85 9.07 8.27 -3.21
N TYR A 86 9.18 9.01 -2.10
CA TYR A 86 9.74 8.53 -0.83
C TYR A 86 8.71 8.51 0.31
N GLU A 87 7.64 9.28 0.20
CA GLU A 87 6.54 9.27 1.16
C GLU A 87 5.21 9.37 0.41
N LEU A 88 4.23 8.59 0.86
CA LEU A 88 2.84 8.67 0.41
C LEU A 88 1.95 8.90 1.62
N ASP A 89 1.10 9.92 1.55
CA ASP A 89 0.12 10.27 2.58
C ASP A 89 -1.28 10.37 2.00
N PHE A 90 -2.06 9.30 2.17
CA PHE A 90 -3.45 9.24 1.71
C PHE A 90 -4.43 9.80 2.72
N SER A 91 -3.97 10.40 3.83
CA SER A 91 -4.83 11.14 4.75
C SER A 91 -5.07 12.59 4.29
N ASP A 92 -4.18 13.14 3.45
CA ASP A 92 -4.23 14.51 2.96
C ASP A 92 -5.08 14.67 1.67
N VAL A 93 -6.29 14.11 1.69
CA VAL A 93 -7.27 14.23 0.60
C VAL A 93 -8.38 15.21 1.00
N GLU A 94 -8.08 16.52 0.93
CA GLU A 94 -8.93 17.63 1.41
C GLU A 94 -10.38 17.67 0.88
N GLU A 95 -10.69 16.99 -0.21
CA GLU A 95 -11.81 17.41 -1.08
C GLU A 95 -12.89 16.35 -1.35
N TYR A 96 -12.77 15.15 -0.79
CA TYR A 96 -13.79 14.13 -1.00
C TYR A 96 -14.70 14.11 0.24
N ASP A 97 -15.94 14.59 0.06
CA ASP A 97 -17.03 14.65 1.05
C ASP A 97 -16.82 13.59 2.13
N ALA A 98 -16.41 14.01 3.33
CA ALA A 98 -15.90 13.16 4.42
C ALA A 98 -16.87 12.03 4.87
N ARG A 99 -18.05 11.92 4.25
CA ARG A 99 -19.06 10.89 4.45
C ARG A 99 -19.13 9.84 3.33
N GLN A 100 -18.46 10.03 2.19
CA GLN A 100 -18.56 9.18 1.00
C GLN A 100 -17.22 8.66 0.44
N SER A 101 -16.09 9.08 1.00
CA SER A 101 -14.75 8.68 0.54
C SER A 101 -14.37 7.30 1.07
N VAL A 102 -14.94 6.27 0.44
CA VAL A 102 -14.71 4.89 0.84
C VAL A 102 -13.43 4.36 0.19
N ILE A 103 -12.25 4.59 0.78
CA ILE A 103 -11.01 3.96 0.28
C ILE A 103 -10.95 2.51 0.76
N PHE A 104 -11.05 1.58 -0.20
CA PHE A 104 -10.69 0.17 0.00
C PHE A 104 -9.25 -0.05 -0.46
N MET A 105 -8.37 -0.48 0.44
CA MET A 105 -6.99 -0.88 0.12
C MET A 105 -6.80 -2.39 0.33
N THR A 106 -7.47 -3.16 -0.51
CA THR A 106 -7.30 -4.62 -0.66
C THR A 106 -6.05 -4.95 -1.47
N TYR A 107 -5.68 -6.24 -1.53
CA TYR A 107 -4.62 -6.75 -2.42
C TYR A 107 -4.76 -6.24 -3.86
N GLU A 108 -5.99 -6.26 -4.40
CA GLU A 108 -6.26 -5.86 -5.79
C GLU A 108 -6.13 -4.34 -5.99
N THR A 109 -6.54 -3.53 -5.02
CA THR A 109 -6.54 -2.06 -5.12
C THR A 109 -5.20 -1.43 -4.75
N THR A 110 -4.33 -2.17 -4.06
CA THR A 110 -2.95 -1.78 -3.75
C THR A 110 -1.94 -2.30 -4.78
N GLU A 111 -2.40 -3.08 -5.76
CA GLU A 111 -1.62 -3.44 -6.94
C GLU A 111 -1.10 -2.17 -7.63
N GLY A 112 0.20 -2.13 -7.88
CA GLY A 112 0.92 -0.98 -8.39
C GLY A 112 1.81 -0.30 -7.34
N LEU A 113 1.43 -0.34 -6.04
CA LEU A 113 2.27 0.28 -5.00
C LEU A 113 3.62 -0.42 -4.83
N GLN A 114 3.75 -1.69 -5.23
CA GLN A 114 5.03 -2.41 -5.17
C GLN A 114 6.13 -1.79 -6.06
N TYR A 115 5.78 -0.89 -6.99
CA TYR A 115 6.74 -0.23 -7.86
C TYR A 115 7.32 1.06 -7.27
N PHE A 116 6.80 1.53 -6.14
CA PHE A 116 7.34 2.65 -5.37
C PHE A 116 8.55 2.19 -4.54
N LYS A 117 9.63 1.76 -5.21
CA LYS A 117 10.76 1.06 -4.57
C LYS A 117 11.57 1.91 -3.59
N ASN A 118 11.41 3.23 -3.64
CA ASN A 118 12.05 4.17 -2.71
C ASN A 118 11.12 4.62 -1.58
N LEU A 119 9.87 4.13 -1.53
CA LEU A 119 8.90 4.51 -0.51
C LEU A 119 9.39 4.13 0.88
N LYS A 120 9.55 5.13 1.75
CA LYS A 120 9.99 4.99 3.14
C LYS A 120 8.87 5.15 4.13
N LYS A 121 7.85 5.94 3.80
CA LYS A 121 6.73 6.17 4.70
C LYS A 121 5.41 6.09 3.97
N PHE A 122 4.49 5.33 4.55
CA PHE A 122 3.13 5.17 4.04
C PHE A 122 2.12 5.52 5.13
N VAL A 123 1.32 6.55 4.89
CA VAL A 123 0.30 7.06 5.81
C VAL A 123 -1.06 6.93 5.15
N CYS A 124 -2.00 6.36 5.89
CA CYS A 124 -3.38 6.15 5.46
C CYS A 124 -4.35 6.41 6.61
N ASP A 125 -4.04 7.39 7.44
CA ASP A 125 -4.79 7.73 8.65
C ASP A 125 -6.19 8.28 8.35
N VAL A 126 -7.11 8.12 9.31
CA VAL A 126 -8.46 8.72 9.34
C VAL A 126 -9.32 8.39 8.12
N ASN A 127 -9.00 7.30 7.42
CA ASN A 127 -9.84 6.79 6.34
C ASN A 127 -11.07 6.06 6.94
N PHE A 128 -12.18 6.78 7.09
CA PHE A 128 -13.44 6.36 7.74
C PHE A 128 -14.11 5.08 7.19
N ALA A 129 -13.59 4.55 6.09
CA ALA A 129 -14.06 3.32 5.48
C ALA A 129 -12.97 2.29 5.22
N LEU A 130 -11.77 2.48 5.79
CA LEU A 130 -10.66 1.57 5.60
C LEU A 130 -10.96 0.22 6.26
N TYR A 131 -11.34 -0.75 5.43
CA TYR A 131 -11.71 -2.08 5.90
C TYR A 131 -10.52 -3.04 5.95
N ALA A 132 -9.56 -2.86 5.03
CA ALA A 132 -8.33 -3.62 4.91
C ALA A 132 -7.21 -2.75 4.35
N VAL A 133 -5.98 -3.08 4.69
CA VAL A 133 -4.75 -2.51 4.14
C VAL A 133 -3.80 -3.67 3.83
N ASP A 134 -3.48 -3.88 2.57
CA ASP A 134 -2.40 -4.80 2.20
C ASP A 134 -1.11 -4.01 1.96
N VAL A 135 -0.17 -4.11 2.89
CA VAL A 135 1.17 -3.52 2.77
C VAL A 135 2.22 -4.56 2.42
N SER A 136 1.85 -5.82 2.17
CA SER A 136 2.79 -6.95 2.10
C SER A 136 3.88 -6.83 1.03
N ARG A 137 3.67 -5.95 0.05
CA ARG A 137 4.56 -5.71 -1.09
C ARG A 137 5.32 -4.38 -1.00
N LEU A 138 5.15 -3.64 0.08
CA LEU A 138 5.87 -2.39 0.37
C LEU A 138 7.19 -2.72 1.08
N GLU A 139 8.12 -3.34 0.38
CA GLU A 139 9.33 -3.94 0.97
C GLU A 139 10.31 -2.89 1.53
N SER A 140 10.23 -1.64 1.08
CA SER A 140 11.18 -0.56 1.40
C SER A 140 10.76 0.34 2.57
N ILE A 141 9.53 0.20 3.08
CA ILE A 141 8.97 1.11 4.08
C ILE A 141 9.68 0.98 5.42
N GLU A 142 9.86 2.13 6.06
CA GLU A 142 10.45 2.32 7.38
C GLU A 142 9.40 2.77 8.40
N GLU A 143 8.33 3.43 7.92
CA GLU A 143 7.21 3.89 8.73
C GLU A 143 5.86 3.56 8.08
N LEU A 144 4.95 3.01 8.88
CA LEU A 144 3.55 2.76 8.50
C LEU A 144 2.62 3.45 9.51
N SER A 145 1.66 4.21 9.00
CA SER A 145 0.56 4.76 9.80
C SER A 145 -0.78 4.44 9.16
N VAL A 146 -1.66 3.78 9.91
CA VAL A 146 -3.04 3.46 9.52
C VAL A 146 -3.99 3.77 10.68
N SER A 147 -3.76 4.88 11.38
CA SER A 147 -4.49 5.31 12.58
C SER A 147 -5.90 5.81 12.26
N GLY A 148 -6.81 5.72 13.23
CA GLY A 148 -8.11 6.39 13.16
C GLY A 148 -9.06 5.85 12.10
N GLY A 149 -8.88 4.60 11.63
CA GLY A 149 -9.74 3.99 10.62
C GLY A 149 -11.15 3.67 11.11
N TYR A 150 -11.41 3.62 12.43
CA TYR A 150 -12.66 3.26 13.17
C TYR A 150 -13.45 2.01 12.68
N LYS A 151 -13.16 1.45 11.51
CA LYS A 151 -13.77 0.29 10.84
C LYS A 151 -12.70 -0.74 10.43
N LEU A 152 -11.42 -0.45 10.60
CA LEU A 152 -10.36 -1.42 10.36
C LEU A 152 -10.38 -2.49 11.47
N TYR A 153 -10.72 -3.73 11.10
CA TYR A 153 -10.81 -4.89 11.98
C TYR A 153 -9.74 -5.92 11.58
N ASN A 154 -8.55 -5.89 12.19
CA ASN A 154 -7.45 -6.86 11.98
C ASN A 154 -7.00 -7.12 10.53
N ASN A 155 -7.45 -6.34 9.56
CA ASN A 155 -7.19 -6.59 8.15
C ASN A 155 -6.00 -5.76 7.65
N VAL A 156 -4.93 -5.70 8.44
CA VAL A 156 -3.63 -5.28 7.89
C VAL A 156 -2.86 -6.54 7.53
N VAL A 157 -2.49 -6.65 6.26
CA VAL A 157 -1.69 -7.76 5.74
C VAL A 157 -0.26 -7.28 5.67
N PHE A 158 0.57 -7.83 6.56
CA PHE A 158 2.01 -7.61 6.57
C PHE A 158 2.70 -8.72 5.75
N GLY A 159 3.70 -8.32 4.98
CA GLY A 159 4.68 -9.22 4.38
C GLY A 159 5.93 -9.27 5.25
N TYR A 160 7.09 -9.55 4.64
CA TYR A 160 8.38 -9.40 5.31
C TYR A 160 8.89 -7.96 5.13
N HIS A 161 8.98 -7.19 6.23
CA HIS A 161 9.39 -5.79 6.24
C HIS A 161 10.67 -5.60 7.08
N PRO A 162 11.85 -5.90 6.51
CA PRO A 162 13.11 -5.83 7.25
C PRO A 162 13.53 -4.41 7.63
N TYR A 163 12.95 -3.37 6.99
CA TYR A 163 13.31 -1.97 7.25
C TYR A 163 12.28 -1.22 8.09
N LEU A 164 11.10 -1.81 8.35
CA LEU A 164 10.02 -1.16 9.07
C LEU A 164 10.37 -1.03 10.56
N LYS A 165 10.44 0.22 11.02
CA LYS A 165 10.85 0.61 12.38
C LYS A 165 9.69 1.15 13.20
N LYS A 166 8.69 1.75 12.55
CA LYS A 166 7.57 2.39 13.25
C LYS A 166 6.24 1.96 12.64
N ILE A 167 5.32 1.55 13.52
CA ILE A 167 3.93 1.26 13.17
C ILE A 167 3.02 2.06 14.10
N ASP A 168 2.08 2.79 13.49
CA ASP A 168 0.93 3.37 14.19
C ASP A 168 -0.38 2.77 13.66
N ILE A 169 -1.09 2.08 14.54
CA ILE A 169 -2.40 1.45 14.31
C ILE A 169 -3.42 1.94 15.34
N SER A 170 -3.18 3.09 15.98
CA SER A 170 -4.06 3.64 17.01
C SER A 170 -5.47 3.97 16.51
N GLY A 171 -6.45 4.08 17.41
CA GLY A 171 -7.80 4.52 17.06
C GLY A 171 -8.57 3.58 16.13
N ASN A 172 -8.24 2.29 16.14
CA ASN A 172 -8.88 1.27 15.30
C ASN A 172 -9.72 0.28 16.11
N LYS A 173 -10.11 -0.85 15.50
CA LYS A 173 -10.88 -1.92 16.12
C LYS A 173 -10.15 -3.26 16.07
N PHE A 174 -8.82 -3.25 16.17
CA PHE A 174 -8.04 -4.48 16.25
C PHE A 174 -8.44 -5.27 17.50
N SER A 175 -8.57 -6.58 17.36
CA SER A 175 -8.79 -7.49 18.48
C SER A 175 -7.54 -8.24 18.91
N ASP A 176 -6.51 -8.28 18.06
CA ASP A 176 -5.21 -8.89 18.32
C ASP A 176 -4.10 -8.18 17.54
N LEU A 177 -2.86 -8.43 17.93
CA LEU A 177 -1.65 -7.95 17.27
C LEU A 177 -0.84 -9.10 16.65
N GLY A 178 -1.40 -10.31 16.52
CA GLY A 178 -0.66 -11.53 16.22
C GLY A 178 0.01 -11.55 14.83
N ARG A 179 -0.32 -10.58 13.99
CA ARG A 179 0.28 -10.36 12.66
C ARG A 179 1.52 -9.47 12.70
N ILE A 180 1.86 -8.88 13.83
CA ILE A 180 3.06 -8.08 14.04
C ILE A 180 4.01 -8.95 14.87
N THR A 181 4.97 -9.59 14.20
CA THR A 181 5.92 -10.52 14.82
C THR A 181 7.36 -10.14 14.48
N SER A 182 8.32 -10.62 15.26
CA SER A 182 9.73 -10.44 14.95
C SER A 182 10.18 -11.21 13.70
N GLU A 183 9.40 -12.19 13.24
CA GLU A 183 9.68 -12.93 12.01
C GLU A 183 9.41 -12.09 10.76
N ASN A 184 8.34 -11.28 10.80
CA ASN A 184 7.93 -10.48 9.66
C ASN A 184 8.42 -9.03 9.74
N ILE A 185 8.61 -8.46 10.94
CA ILE A 185 9.05 -7.07 11.14
C ILE A 185 10.23 -7.03 12.13
N PRO A 186 11.38 -7.65 11.81
CA PRO A 186 12.44 -7.95 12.77
C PRO A 186 13.09 -6.72 13.43
N ASN A 187 12.96 -5.54 12.82
CA ASN A 187 13.61 -4.30 13.27
C ASN A 187 12.63 -3.25 13.82
N LEU A 188 11.43 -3.65 14.25
CA LEU A 188 10.46 -2.72 14.85
C LEU A 188 11.02 -2.07 16.12
N GLU A 189 10.96 -0.75 16.16
CA GLU A 189 11.44 0.09 17.28
C GLU A 189 10.30 0.76 18.04
N SER A 190 9.17 1.04 17.37
CA SER A 190 8.01 1.73 17.95
C SER A 190 6.71 1.14 17.43
N LEU A 191 5.82 0.73 18.35
CA LEU A 191 4.47 0.26 18.05
C LEU A 191 3.44 1.06 18.84
N ILE A 192 2.63 1.85 18.14
CA ILE A 192 1.56 2.67 18.71
C ILE A 192 0.23 2.00 18.39
N PHE A 193 -0.51 1.60 19.43
CA PHE A 193 -1.75 0.82 19.28
C PHE A 193 -2.85 1.25 20.25
N SER A 194 -2.73 2.44 20.84
CA SER A 194 -3.74 3.02 21.73
C SER A 194 -5.12 3.10 21.07
N ASP A 195 -6.18 3.13 21.88
CA ASP A 195 -7.56 3.29 21.41
C ASP A 195 -8.05 2.22 20.43
N ASN A 196 -7.43 1.04 20.44
CA ASN A 196 -7.97 -0.16 19.81
C ASN A 196 -9.06 -0.79 20.67
N ILE A 197 -10.31 -0.38 20.45
CA ILE A 197 -11.45 -0.67 21.36
C ILE A 197 -11.82 -2.16 21.49
N LYS A 198 -11.29 -3.04 20.62
CA LYS A 198 -11.52 -4.49 20.65
C LYS A 198 -10.34 -5.29 21.17
N LEU A 199 -9.21 -4.65 21.45
CA LEU A 199 -7.99 -5.32 21.89
C LEU A 199 -8.18 -5.77 23.34
N LYS A 200 -8.22 -7.08 23.56
CA LYS A 200 -8.51 -7.65 24.90
C LYS A 200 -7.27 -8.24 25.57
N ASN A 201 -6.43 -8.91 24.77
CA ASN A 201 -5.17 -9.48 25.20
C ASN A 201 -4.19 -9.22 24.06
N PHE A 202 -3.02 -8.69 24.40
CA PHE A 202 -1.93 -8.55 23.45
C PHE A 202 -0.67 -9.14 24.07
N GLU A 203 0.09 -9.82 23.24
CA GLU A 203 1.38 -10.35 23.59
C GLU A 203 2.34 -9.86 22.51
N ILE A 204 3.34 -9.09 22.94
CA ILE A 204 4.43 -8.64 22.08
C ILE A 204 5.67 -9.35 22.60
N LYS A 205 6.12 -10.35 21.85
CA LYS A 205 7.33 -11.12 22.16
C LYS A 205 8.35 -10.97 21.05
N ASP A 206 9.60 -11.19 21.42
CA ASP A 206 10.71 -11.40 20.50
C ASP A 206 11.16 -10.20 19.65
N PHE A 207 10.66 -8.99 19.92
CA PHE A 207 11.21 -7.76 19.35
C PHE A 207 12.39 -7.23 20.17
N LYS A 208 13.59 -7.30 19.60
CA LYS A 208 14.83 -6.88 20.29
C LYS A 208 14.98 -5.36 20.45
N ASN A 209 14.39 -4.61 19.53
CA ASN A 209 14.59 -3.16 19.42
C ASN A 209 13.38 -2.33 19.86
N LEU A 210 12.25 -2.99 20.18
CA LEU A 210 11.00 -2.31 20.53
C LEU A 210 11.14 -1.63 21.90
N LYS A 211 10.81 -0.34 21.95
CA LYS A 211 10.90 0.50 23.14
C LYS A 211 9.54 0.71 23.80
#